data_AF-A0A1D9GX58-F1
#
_entry.id   AF-A0A1D9GX58-F1
#
_cell.length_a   1.000
_cell.length_b   1.000
_cell.length_c   1.000
_cell.angle_alpha   90.00
_cell.angle_beta   90.00
_cell.angle_gamma   90.00
#
_symmetry.space_group_name_H-M   'P 1'
#
loop_
_entity.id
_entity.type
_entity.pdbx_description
1 polymer ?
#
loop_
_entity_poly.entity_id
_entity_poly.type
_entity_poly.pdbx_seq_one_letter_code
_entity_poly.pdbx_strand_id
1 'polypeptide(L)'
;MASETAAGKPASTAAPAAAGASEATLVNIVRLCENGPLAVRAPVLIDGRPAGLRVSLCRCGGSHRKPLCDGSHAENGFQAPGDMPPGPCAVLASSGGPLAVHPIPNGPLHVKGNLELVGASGRLIDRMEEAWLCRCGHSGNKPFCDGTHKRIGFRT
;
A
#
# COMPACT_ATOMS: atom_id res chain seq x y z
N MET A 1 62.03 -27.50 -32.97
CA MET A 1 62.08 -26.40 -31.99
C MET A 1 60.66 -26.31 -31.43
N ALA A 2 60.43 -27.02 -30.32
CA ALA A 2 60.42 -26.43 -28.97
C ALA A 2 59.15 -25.56 -28.81
N SER A 3 58.21 -25.81 -27.91
CA SER A 3 58.20 -26.65 -26.71
C SER A 3 56.76 -26.84 -26.25
N GLU A 4 56.59 -27.86 -25.42
CA GLU A 4 55.44 -28.21 -24.59
C GLU A 4 54.88 -27.04 -23.77
N THR A 5 53.57 -27.06 -23.49
CA THR A 5 52.98 -26.94 -22.13
C THR A 5 51.47 -27.13 -22.25
N ALA A 6 50.89 -28.23 -21.77
CA ALA A 6 50.61 -28.59 -20.38
C ALA A 6 49.20 -28.18 -19.94
N ALA A 7 48.56 -29.18 -19.33
CA ALA A 7 47.24 -29.20 -18.75
C ALA A 7 46.98 -28.06 -17.75
N GLY A 8 45.69 -27.75 -17.56
CA GLY A 8 45.26 -26.95 -16.43
C GLY A 8 43.79 -26.59 -16.48
N LYS A 9 42.93 -27.53 -16.07
CA LYS A 9 41.57 -27.23 -15.59
C LYS A 9 41.69 -26.73 -14.14
N PRO A 10 41.16 -25.56 -13.79
CA PRO A 10 40.70 -25.30 -12.42
C PRO A 10 39.17 -25.33 -12.41
N ALA A 11 38.57 -26.29 -11.69
CA ALA A 11 38.13 -26.06 -10.30
C ALA A 11 37.12 -24.89 -10.27
N SER A 12 35.84 -25.15 -10.56
CA SER A 12 34.84 -25.36 -9.51
C SER A 12 35.24 -24.67 -8.20
N THR A 13 34.91 -23.39 -8.12
CA THR A 13 34.70 -22.72 -6.85
C THR A 13 33.25 -22.32 -6.82
N ALA A 14 32.44 -23.23 -6.30
CA ALA A 14 31.10 -22.93 -5.86
C ALA A 14 31.21 -21.76 -4.89
N ALA A 15 30.61 -20.63 -5.27
CA ALA A 15 30.36 -19.53 -4.36
C ALA A 15 29.56 -20.09 -3.17
N PRO A 16 29.88 -19.68 -1.94
CA PRO A 16 29.21 -20.20 -0.76
C PRO A 16 27.72 -19.89 -0.89
N ALA A 17 26.89 -20.93 -0.76
CA ALA A 17 25.46 -20.81 -0.60
C ALA A 17 25.21 -19.83 0.55
N ALA A 18 24.81 -18.61 0.19
CA ALA A 18 24.31 -17.65 1.15
C ALA A 18 23.13 -18.31 1.84
N ALA A 19 23.32 -18.57 3.13
CA ALA A 19 22.34 -19.12 4.03
C ALA A 19 20.98 -18.46 3.78
N GLY A 20 19.94 -19.29 3.60
CA GLY A 20 18.60 -18.88 3.26
C GLY A 20 18.08 -17.82 4.23
N ALA A 21 18.11 -16.56 3.79
CA ALA A 21 17.15 -15.59 4.23
C ALA A 21 15.80 -16.13 3.74
N SER A 22 14.97 -16.60 4.66
CA SER A 22 13.54 -16.73 4.38
C SER A 22 13.10 -15.39 3.80
N GLU A 23 12.80 -15.39 2.50
CA GLU A 23 12.29 -14.22 1.79
C GLU A 23 10.98 -13.87 2.50
N ALA A 24 11.06 -12.94 3.46
CA ALA A 24 9.91 -12.49 4.20
C ALA A 24 8.95 -11.94 3.16
N THR A 25 7.90 -12.71 2.87
CA THR A 25 6.95 -12.35 1.83
C THR A 25 6.44 -10.97 2.19
N LEU A 26 6.83 -9.97 1.39
CA LEU A 26 6.53 -8.57 1.66
C LEU A 26 5.03 -8.39 1.52
N VAL A 27 4.30 -8.51 2.63
CA VAL A 27 2.86 -8.29 2.66
C VAL A 27 2.63 -6.79 2.55
N ASN A 28 1.86 -6.40 1.54
CA ASN A 28 1.41 -5.02 1.39
C ASN A 28 0.33 -4.73 2.45
N ILE A 29 0.57 -3.76 3.31
CA ILE A 29 -0.35 -3.41 4.39
C ILE A 29 -0.89 -2.01 4.16
N VAL A 30 -2.21 -1.84 4.26
CA VAL A 30 -2.87 -0.55 4.39
C VAL A 30 -3.48 -0.47 5.78
N ARG A 31 -2.88 0.33 6.66
CA ARG A 31 -3.38 0.51 8.02
C ARG A 31 -4.35 1.69 8.09
N LEU A 32 -5.50 1.46 8.71
CA LEU A 32 -6.46 2.48 9.09
C LEU A 32 -6.01 3.15 10.39
N CYS A 33 -5.51 4.37 10.32
CA CYS A 33 -5.27 5.15 11.53
C CYS A 33 -6.57 5.80 11.96
N GLU A 34 -7.00 5.61 13.21
CA GLU A 34 -8.19 6.29 13.76
C GLU A 34 -8.05 7.81 13.61
N ASN A 35 -9.11 8.46 13.11
CA ASN A 35 -9.13 9.89 12.80
C ASN A 35 -7.95 10.38 11.94
N GLY A 36 -7.28 9.44 11.24
CA GLY A 36 -6.01 9.67 10.59
C GLY A 36 -5.97 9.16 9.15
N PRO A 37 -4.77 9.16 8.55
CA PRO A 37 -4.56 8.75 7.17
C PRO A 37 -4.66 7.23 6.99
N LEU A 38 -4.54 6.82 5.73
CA LEU A 38 -4.27 5.43 5.36
C LEU A 38 -2.75 5.26 5.31
N ALA A 39 -2.18 4.55 6.29
CA ALA A 39 -0.74 4.32 6.36
C ALA A 39 -0.37 3.05 5.58
N VAL A 40 0.20 3.23 4.40
CA VAL A 40 0.58 2.17 3.46
C VAL A 40 2.02 1.73 3.71
N ARG A 41 2.24 0.43 3.80
CA ARG A 41 3.54 -0.24 3.80
C ARG A 41 3.58 -1.22 2.63
N ALA A 42 4.11 -0.76 1.51
CA ALA A 42 4.20 -1.47 0.24
C ALA A 42 5.11 -0.67 -0.70
N PRO A 43 5.71 -1.26 -1.75
CA PRO A 43 6.25 -0.50 -2.87
C PRO A 43 5.12 0.24 -3.59
N VAL A 44 4.90 1.53 -3.29
CA VAL A 44 3.78 2.30 -3.83
C VAL A 44 4.15 2.97 -5.15
N LEU A 45 3.28 2.84 -6.15
CA LEU A 45 3.30 3.60 -7.39
C LEU A 45 2.09 4.53 -7.43
N ILE A 46 2.29 5.85 -7.42
CA ILE A 46 1.21 6.83 -7.61
C ILE A 46 1.20 7.25 -9.07
N ASP A 47 0.14 6.91 -9.80
CA ASP A 47 0.03 7.12 -11.26
C ASP A 47 1.31 6.69 -12.01
N GLY A 48 1.82 5.51 -11.66
CA GLY A 48 3.01 4.90 -12.26
C GLY A 48 4.36 5.45 -11.74
N ARG A 49 4.36 6.47 -10.87
CA ARG A 49 5.58 7.04 -10.30
C ARG A 49 5.88 6.44 -8.92
N PRO A 50 7.12 6.04 -8.61
CA PRO A 50 7.49 5.55 -7.28
C PRO A 50 7.25 6.60 -6.19
N ALA A 51 6.51 6.23 -5.16
CA ALA A 51 6.24 7.07 -3.98
C ALA A 51 6.96 6.57 -2.71
N GLY A 52 7.64 5.42 -2.79
CA GLY A 52 8.42 4.82 -1.70
C GLY A 52 7.73 3.62 -1.06
N LEU A 53 8.35 3.09 0.01
CA LEU A 53 7.87 1.89 0.72
C LEU A 53 6.86 2.20 1.84
N ARG A 54 6.78 3.47 2.25
CA ARG A 54 5.92 3.93 3.34
C ARG A 54 5.28 5.25 2.92
N VAL A 55 3.97 5.22 2.72
CA VAL A 55 3.21 6.37 2.22
C VAL A 55 1.99 6.55 3.10
N SER A 56 1.70 7.80 3.48
CA SER A 56 0.44 8.13 4.16
C SER A 56 -0.50 8.79 3.17
N LEU A 57 -1.60 8.13 2.83
CA LEU A 57 -2.61 8.66 1.90
C LEU A 57 -3.67 9.44 2.67
N CYS A 58 -4.08 10.58 2.11
CA CYS A 58 -5.10 11.43 2.68
C CYS A 58 -6.46 10.74 2.66
N ARG A 59 -7.09 10.64 3.82
CA ARG A 59 -8.46 10.12 4.01
C ARG A 59 -9.47 11.23 4.32
N CYS A 60 -9.00 12.35 4.85
CA CYS A 60 -9.84 13.42 5.39
C CYS A 60 -10.32 14.46 4.36
N GLY A 61 -9.78 14.46 3.14
CA GLY A 61 -10.09 15.47 2.11
C GLY A 61 -9.39 16.82 2.30
N GLY A 62 -8.80 17.10 3.46
CA GLY A 62 -8.21 18.41 3.79
C GLY A 62 -6.81 18.68 3.24
N SER A 63 -5.97 17.65 3.07
CA SER A 63 -4.52 17.85 2.79
C SER A 63 -4.20 18.75 1.59
N HIS A 64 -3.23 19.64 1.72
CA HIS A 64 -2.71 20.49 0.64
C HIS A 64 -1.75 19.74 -0.29
N ARG A 65 -1.34 18.52 0.06
CA ARG A 65 -0.42 17.66 -0.72
C ARG A 65 -1.12 16.41 -1.25
N LYS A 66 -2.44 16.46 -1.42
CA LYS A 66 -3.26 15.35 -1.96
C LYS A 66 -2.57 14.77 -3.22
N PRO A 67 -2.50 13.44 -3.34
CA PRO A 67 -3.17 12.40 -2.54
C PRO A 67 -2.50 12.08 -1.19
N LEU A 68 -1.36 12.68 -0.87
CA LEU A 68 -0.62 12.41 0.37
C LEU A 68 -1.26 13.12 1.55
N CYS A 69 -1.08 12.57 2.74
CA CYS A 69 -1.40 13.22 4.00
C CYS A 69 -0.27 14.18 4.41
N ASP A 70 -0.63 15.37 4.86
CA ASP A 70 0.26 16.42 5.37
C ASP A 70 0.00 16.76 6.86
N GLY A 71 -0.96 16.07 7.50
CA GLY A 71 -1.33 16.31 8.90
C GLY A 71 -2.61 17.10 9.11
N SER A 72 -3.22 17.70 8.07
CA SER A 72 -4.43 18.55 8.23
C SER A 72 -5.62 17.86 8.90
N HIS A 73 -5.65 16.52 8.96
CA HIS A 73 -6.69 15.75 9.65
C HIS A 73 -6.76 16.04 11.17
N ALA A 74 -5.65 16.42 11.79
CA ALA A 74 -5.61 16.73 13.22
C ALA A 74 -6.31 18.05 13.56
N GLU A 75 -6.42 18.95 12.59
CA GLU A 75 -6.93 20.32 12.78
C GLU A 75 -8.29 20.54 12.12
N ASN A 76 -8.66 19.73 11.12
CA ASN A 76 -9.89 19.90 10.35
C ASN A 76 -11.11 19.15 10.91
N GLY A 77 -11.00 18.57 12.11
CA GLY A 77 -12.09 17.85 12.77
C GLY A 77 -12.47 16.52 12.12
N PHE A 78 -11.56 15.91 11.34
CA PHE A 78 -11.83 14.64 10.69
C PHE A 78 -12.09 13.51 11.70
N GLN A 79 -13.27 12.90 11.59
CA GLN A 79 -13.67 11.77 12.41
C GLN A 79 -13.92 10.55 11.54
N ALA A 80 -13.20 9.47 11.82
CA ALA A 80 -13.38 8.20 11.17
C ALA A 80 -12.79 7.06 12.00
N PRO A 81 -13.51 5.92 12.08
CA PRO A 81 -13.02 4.79 12.84
C PRO A 81 -11.68 4.29 12.29
N GLY A 82 -10.84 3.79 13.20
CA GLY A 82 -9.61 3.06 12.91
C GLY A 82 -9.83 1.57 12.69
N ASP A 83 -11.01 1.04 13.03
CA ASP A 83 -11.34 -0.38 12.95
C ASP A 83 -12.74 -0.57 12.35
N MET A 84 -13.00 -1.76 11.83
CA MET A 84 -14.31 -2.14 11.31
C MET A 84 -14.47 -3.67 11.41
N PRO A 85 -15.71 -4.21 11.28
CA PRO A 85 -15.92 -5.64 11.27
C PRO A 85 -15.06 -6.33 10.18
N PRO A 86 -14.55 -7.53 10.45
CA PRO A 86 -13.76 -8.26 9.46
C PRO A 86 -14.61 -8.57 8.23
N GLY A 87 -13.99 -8.43 7.05
CA GLY A 87 -14.54 -8.86 5.78
C GLY A 87 -14.33 -10.36 5.53
N PRO A 88 -14.63 -10.83 4.30
CA PRO A 88 -14.52 -12.22 3.90
C PRO A 88 -13.09 -12.80 4.03
N CYS A 89 -12.06 -11.94 4.09
CA CYS A 89 -10.67 -12.32 4.37
C CYS A 89 -10.19 -13.48 3.48
N ALA A 90 -10.30 -13.28 2.17
CA ALA A 90 -9.90 -14.28 1.18
C ALA A 90 -8.40 -14.61 1.26
N VAL A 91 -8.02 -15.84 0.92
CA VAL A 91 -6.61 -16.20 0.71
C VAL A 91 -6.18 -15.61 -0.62
N LEU A 92 -5.22 -14.68 -0.61
CA LEU A 92 -4.65 -14.11 -1.83
C LEU A 92 -3.63 -15.07 -2.43
N ALA A 93 -3.57 -15.15 -3.77
CA ALA A 93 -2.59 -15.98 -4.47
C ALA A 93 -1.14 -15.48 -4.29
N SER A 94 -0.98 -14.19 -3.96
CA SER A 94 0.29 -13.55 -3.58
C SER A 94 0.01 -12.41 -2.61
N SER A 95 0.96 -12.09 -1.73
CA SER A 95 0.80 -11.02 -0.72
C SER A 95 1.65 -9.78 -0.98
N GLY A 96 2.55 -9.82 -1.97
CA GLY A 96 3.45 -8.72 -2.30
C GLY A 96 3.27 -8.13 -3.70
N GLY A 97 4.31 -7.41 -4.15
CA GLY A 97 4.31 -6.67 -5.41
C GLY A 97 4.02 -5.17 -5.23
N PRO A 98 4.15 -4.36 -6.30
CA PRO A 98 3.86 -2.93 -6.22
C PRO A 98 2.36 -2.69 -6.01
N LEU A 99 2.05 -1.73 -5.15
CA LEU A 99 0.69 -1.25 -4.94
C LEU A 99 0.47 0.00 -5.79
N ALA A 100 -0.32 -0.13 -6.84
CA ALA A 100 -0.69 0.99 -7.70
C ALA A 100 -1.81 1.80 -7.05
N VAL A 101 -1.60 3.11 -6.94
CA VAL A 101 -2.57 4.06 -6.38
C VAL A 101 -2.87 5.10 -7.44
N HIS A 102 -4.14 5.17 -7.84
CA HIS A 102 -4.67 6.11 -8.81
C HIS A 102 -5.64 7.07 -8.12
N PRO A 103 -5.22 8.31 -7.82
CA PRO A 103 -6.10 9.33 -7.29
C PRO A 103 -7.08 9.80 -8.37
N ILE A 104 -8.35 9.43 -8.26
CA ILE A 104 -9.36 9.84 -9.24
C ILE A 104 -9.69 11.33 -9.02
N PRO A 105 -9.65 12.18 -10.07
CA PRO A 105 -9.98 13.59 -9.95
C PRO A 105 -11.34 13.79 -9.26
N ASN A 106 -11.37 14.67 -8.25
CA ASN A 106 -12.57 14.96 -7.44
C ASN A 106 -13.19 13.72 -6.76
N GLY A 107 -12.40 12.65 -6.61
CA GLY A 107 -12.90 11.33 -6.29
C GLY A 107 -12.01 10.54 -5.32
N PRO A 108 -12.28 9.24 -5.19
CA PRO A 108 -11.58 8.32 -4.29
C PRO A 108 -10.17 7.99 -4.77
N LEU A 109 -9.45 7.22 -3.94
CA LEU A 109 -8.23 6.53 -4.34
C LEU A 109 -8.60 5.16 -4.87
N HIS A 110 -8.26 4.89 -6.13
CA HIS A 110 -8.34 3.55 -6.70
C HIS A 110 -7.01 2.85 -6.47
N VAL A 111 -7.01 1.84 -5.61
CA VAL A 111 -5.82 1.09 -5.21
C VAL A 111 -5.88 -0.29 -5.86
N LYS A 112 -4.83 -0.69 -6.56
CA LYS A 112 -4.71 -2.00 -7.22
C LYS A 112 -3.43 -2.71 -6.80
N GLY A 113 -3.53 -4.02 -6.65
CA GLY A 113 -2.49 -4.89 -6.14
C GLY A 113 -2.91 -5.55 -4.84
N ASN A 114 -2.22 -6.63 -4.50
CA ASN A 114 -2.47 -7.40 -3.27
C ASN A 114 -2.27 -6.48 -2.07
N LEU A 115 -3.25 -6.42 -1.17
CA LEU A 115 -3.15 -5.67 0.08
C LEU A 115 -3.95 -6.30 1.21
N GLU A 116 -3.42 -6.16 2.42
CA GLU A 116 -4.12 -6.44 3.66
C GLU A 116 -4.57 -5.12 4.30
N LEU A 117 -5.87 -4.98 4.51
CA LEU A 117 -6.44 -3.87 5.25
C LEU A 117 -6.37 -4.20 6.74
N VAL A 118 -5.66 -3.37 7.50
CA VAL A 118 -5.41 -3.59 8.93
C VAL A 118 -5.97 -2.42 9.74
N GLY A 119 -6.64 -2.72 10.84
CA GLY A 119 -7.19 -1.71 11.74
C GLY A 119 -6.14 -0.97 12.57
N ALA A 120 -6.57 0.07 13.28
CA ALA A 120 -5.74 0.78 14.25
C ALA A 120 -5.32 -0.17 15.39
N SER A 121 -6.20 -1.11 15.77
CA SER A 121 -5.89 -2.20 16.71
C SER A 121 -4.77 -3.15 16.26
N GLY A 122 -4.42 -3.16 14.97
CA GLY A 122 -3.52 -4.15 14.37
C GLY A 122 -4.22 -5.43 13.89
N ARG A 123 -5.54 -5.53 14.08
CA ARG A 123 -6.34 -6.64 13.56
C ARG A 123 -6.46 -6.58 12.03
N LEU A 124 -6.33 -7.73 11.37
CA LEU A 124 -6.67 -7.88 9.96
C LEU A 124 -8.18 -7.68 9.78
N ILE A 125 -8.54 -6.72 8.94
CA ILE A 125 -9.93 -6.44 8.57
C ILE A 125 -10.28 -7.26 7.33
N ASP A 126 -9.51 -7.11 6.24
CA ASP A 126 -9.82 -7.78 4.99
C ASP A 126 -8.58 -7.90 4.08
N ARG A 127 -8.70 -8.72 3.05
CA ARG A 127 -7.69 -8.96 2.02
C ARG A 127 -8.29 -8.74 0.65
N MET A 128 -7.63 -7.95 -0.19
CA MET A 128 -8.16 -7.57 -1.50
C MET A 128 -7.03 -7.28 -2.50
N GLU A 129 -7.37 -7.33 -3.79
CA GLU A 129 -6.48 -6.99 -4.90
C GLU A 129 -6.84 -5.63 -5.53
N GLU A 130 -8.01 -5.09 -5.18
CA GLU A 130 -8.51 -3.82 -5.66
C GLU A 130 -9.41 -3.18 -4.61
N ALA A 131 -9.23 -1.88 -4.38
CA ALA A 131 -10.01 -1.11 -3.41
C ALA A 131 -10.30 0.30 -3.90
N TRP A 132 -11.48 0.81 -3.56
CA TRP A 132 -11.86 2.21 -3.80
C TRP A 132 -11.97 2.92 -2.45
N LEU A 133 -10.89 3.58 -2.03
CA LEU A 133 -10.77 4.17 -0.70
C LEU A 133 -11.24 5.62 -0.68
N CYS A 134 -12.00 5.98 0.35
CA CYS A 134 -12.50 7.33 0.55
C CYS A 134 -11.33 8.30 0.73
N ARG A 135 -11.31 9.34 -0.11
CA ARG A 135 -10.37 10.46 -0.02
C ARG A 135 -11.03 11.77 0.42
N CYS A 136 -12.36 11.87 0.32
CA CYS A 136 -13.08 13.10 0.61
C CYS A 136 -13.38 13.33 2.09
N GLY A 137 -13.21 12.33 2.96
CA GLY A 137 -13.51 12.43 4.39
C GLY A 137 -14.97 12.23 4.79
N HIS A 138 -15.91 12.15 3.84
CA HIS A 138 -17.36 12.17 4.14
C HIS A 138 -18.12 10.88 3.81
N SER A 139 -17.47 9.81 3.33
CA SER A 139 -18.15 8.52 3.09
C SER A 139 -18.87 8.03 4.34
N GLY A 140 -20.07 7.47 4.20
CA GLY A 140 -20.76 6.74 5.27
C GLY A 140 -20.21 5.34 5.48
N ASN A 141 -19.52 4.78 4.47
CA ASN A 141 -18.93 3.45 4.50
C ASN A 141 -17.39 3.51 4.58
N LYS A 142 -16.83 4.38 5.43
CA LYS A 142 -15.37 4.50 5.60
C LYS A 142 -14.78 3.15 6.02
N PRO A 143 -13.62 2.75 5.48
CA PRO A 143 -12.68 3.53 4.66
C PRO A 143 -12.99 3.53 3.16
N PHE A 144 -14.05 2.86 2.72
CA PHE A 144 -14.42 2.74 1.31
C PHE A 144 -15.19 3.96 0.81
N CYS A 145 -15.18 4.13 -0.51
CA CYS A 145 -15.96 5.15 -1.19
C CYS A 145 -17.40 4.67 -1.43
N ASP A 146 -18.37 5.52 -1.11
CA ASP A 146 -19.81 5.29 -1.31
C ASP A 146 -20.44 6.28 -2.30
N GLY A 147 -19.60 7.05 -3.02
CA GLY A 147 -20.06 8.09 -3.94
C GLY A 147 -20.35 9.46 -3.30
N THR A 148 -20.23 9.61 -1.96
CA THR A 148 -20.51 10.89 -1.26
C THR A 148 -19.71 12.07 -1.80
N HIS A 149 -18.49 11.85 -2.28
CA HIS A 149 -17.65 12.87 -2.89
C HIS A 149 -18.34 13.66 -4.03
N LYS A 150 -19.23 13.02 -4.80
CA LYS A 150 -20.01 13.69 -5.86
C LYS A 150 -21.06 14.62 -5.26
N ARG A 151 -21.76 14.16 -4.22
CA ARG A 151 -22.86 14.89 -3.56
C ARG A 151 -22.37 16.14 -2.83
N ILE A 152 -21.21 16.05 -2.18
CA ILE A 152 -20.64 17.19 -1.44
C ILE A 152 -19.77 18.10 -2.31
N GLY A 153 -19.62 17.80 -3.61
CA GLY A 153 -18.80 18.59 -4.52
C GLY A 153 -17.31 18.58 -4.15
N PHE A 154 -16.74 17.45 -3.72
CA PHE A 154 -15.31 17.35 -3.42
C PHE A 154 -14.45 17.79 -4.61
N ARG A 155 -13.36 18.52 -4.34
CA ARG A 155 -12.41 19.02 -5.35
C ARG A 155 -10.97 18.76 -4.94
N THR A 156 -10.13 18.34 -5.89
CA THR A 156 -8.72 18.00 -5.68
C THR A 156 -7.86 18.40 -6.85
#